data_AF-A0A5S5BW74-F1
#
_entry.id   AF-A0A5S5BW74-F1
#
_cell.length_a   1.000
_cell.length_b   1.000
_cell.length_c   1.000
_cell.angle_alpha   90.00
_cell.angle_beta   90.00
_cell.angle_gamma   90.00
#
_symmetry.space_group_name_H-M   'P 1'
#
loop_
_entity.id
_entity.type
_entity.pdbx_description
1 polymer ?
#
loop_
_entity_poly.entity_id
_entity_poly.type
_entity_poly.pdbx_seq_one_letter_code
_entity_poly.pdbx_strand_id
1 'polypeptide(L)' 'MINKKLKRLLKKSKGTKTVYGISKTLGVSPQAGDYVVKQKDLAKDFARIQKIADYMGVDIRDIID' A
#
# COMPACT_ATOMS: atom_id res chain seq x y z
N MET A 1 3.95 11.52 -6.17
CA MET A 1 2.50 11.68 -5.88
C MET A 1 2.19 10.98 -4.57
N ILE A 2 1.39 11.57 -3.67
CA ILE A 2 0.95 10.89 -2.45
C ILE A 2 -0.37 10.19 -2.75
N ASN A 3 -0.41 8.88 -2.53
CA ASN A 3 -1.60 8.09 -2.77
C ASN A 3 -2.64 8.24 -1.63
N LYS A 4 -3.63 9.10 -1.84
CA LYS A 4 -4.64 9.45 -0.82
C LYS A 4 -5.63 8.32 -0.55
N LYS A 5 -5.95 7.50 -1.55
CA LYS A 5 -6.92 6.39 -1.42
C LYS A 5 -6.38 5.30 -0.51
N LEU A 6 -5.14 4.85 -0.74
CA LEU A 6 -4.47 3.87 0.11
C LEU A 6 -4.36 4.35 1.57
N LYS A 7 -4.00 5.62 1.79
CA LYS A 7 -3.93 6.20 3.15
C LYS A 7 -5.27 6.14 3.89
N ARG A 8 -6.39 6.41 3.19
CA ARG A 8 -7.74 6.30 3.77
C ARG A 8 -8.09 4.84 4.07
N LEU A 9 -7.75 3.93 3.18
CA LEU A 9 -8.00 2.50 3.35
C LEU A 9 -7.26 1.93 4.57
N LEU A 10 -5.98 2.27 4.72
CA LEU A 10 -5.16 1.87 5.87
C LEU A 10 -5.67 2.46 7.19
N LYS A 11 -6.18 3.70 7.18
CA LYS A 11 -6.82 4.31 8.37
C LYS A 11 -8.10 3.59 8.80
N LYS A 12 -8.86 3.04 7.86
CA LYS A 12 -10.07 2.25 8.15
C LYS A 12 -9.75 0.80 8.54
N SER A 13 -8.54 0.34 8.25
CA SER A 13 -8.12 -1.04 8.47
C SER A 13 -7.81 -1.31 9.95
N LYS A 14 -8.23 -2.46 10.46
CA LYS A 14 -8.03 -2.91 11.84
C LYS A 14 -7.36 -4.30 11.86
N GLY A 15 -6.81 -4.69 13.02
CA GLY A 15 -6.18 -5.99 13.21
C GLY A 15 -4.93 -6.20 12.34
N THR A 16 -4.86 -7.33 11.65
CA THR A 16 -3.70 -7.73 10.81
C THR A 16 -3.56 -6.91 9.53
N LYS A 17 -4.57 -6.11 9.17
CA LYS A 17 -4.58 -5.22 8.00
C LYS A 17 -4.10 -3.79 8.30
N THR A 18 -3.59 -3.54 9.51
CA THR A 18 -2.96 -2.26 9.85
C THR A 18 -1.62 -2.09 9.15
N VAL A 19 -1.08 -0.86 9.10
CA VAL A 19 0.27 -0.58 8.58
C VAL A 19 1.32 -1.51 9.19
N TYR A 20 1.24 -1.74 10.50
CA TYR A 20 2.11 -2.65 11.21
C TYR A 20 1.90 -4.11 10.79
N GLY A 21 0.65 -4.57 10.69
CA GLY A 21 0.34 -5.93 10.27
C GLY A 21 0.80 -6.22 8.83
N ILE A 22 0.61 -5.27 7.91
CA ILE A 22 1.09 -5.37 6.54
C ILE A 22 2.61 -5.40 6.49
N SER A 23 3.29 -4.52 7.25
CA SER A 23 4.75 -4.50 7.34
C SER A 23 5.31 -5.83 7.84
N LYS A 24 4.69 -6.39 8.88
CA LYS A 24 5.12 -7.66 9.49
C LYS A 24 4.86 -8.86 8.57
N THR A 25 3.73 -8.89 7.86
CA THR A 25 3.35 -10.04 7.02
C THR A 25 4.01 -10.00 5.64
N LEU A 26 4.11 -8.83 5.01
CA LEU A 26 4.64 -8.70 3.65
C LEU A 26 6.12 -8.31 3.62
N GLY A 27 6.71 -7.91 4.76
CA GLY A 27 8.06 -7.35 4.80
C GLY A 27 8.15 -5.97 4.12
N VAL A 28 7.00 -5.35 3.86
CA VAL A 28 6.87 -4.09 3.12
C VAL A 28 6.35 -3.03 4.06
N SER A 29 7.19 -2.04 4.41
CA SER A 29 6.77 -0.92 5.25
C SER A 29 5.86 0.03 4.46
N PRO A 30 4.57 0.16 4.81
CA PRO A 30 3.68 1.11 4.15
C PRO A 30 3.88 2.53 4.73
N GLN A 31 5.03 2.89 5.33
CA GLN A 31 5.16 4.17 6.03
C GLN A 31 5.05 5.38 5.10
N ALA A 32 4.62 6.51 5.66
CA ALA A 32 4.11 7.69 4.96
C ALA A 32 5.03 8.41 3.97
N GLY A 33 6.29 7.99 3.83
CA GLY A 33 7.23 8.45 2.80
C GLY A 33 7.32 7.55 1.57
N ASP A 34 6.83 6.31 1.66
CA ASP A 34 6.91 5.28 0.63
C ASP A 34 5.68 5.24 -0.30
N TYR A 35 4.66 6.05 0.00
CA TYR A 35 3.49 6.22 -0.88
C TYR A 35 3.78 7.05 -2.12
N VAL A 36 5.05 7.41 -2.33
CA VAL A 36 5.52 8.14 -3.49
C VAL A 36 5.95 7.09 -4.51
N VAL A 37 5.09 6.80 -5.49
CA VAL A 37 5.54 6.21 -6.75
C VAL A 37 6.60 7.15 -7.29
N LYS A 38 7.88 6.78 -7.15
CA LYS A 38 8.97 7.54 -7.74
C LYS A 38 9.08 7.01 -9.17
N GLN A 39 9.02 7.90 -10.16
CA GLN A 39 9.13 7.56 -11.60
C GLN A 39 10.32 6.65 -11.92
N LYS A 40 11.35 6.64 -11.06
CA LYS A 40 12.57 5.86 -11.21
C LYS A 40 12.41 4.33 -11.03
N ASP A 41 11.38 3.85 -10.33
CA ASP A 41 11.20 2.40 -10.00
C ASP A 41 9.72 1.94 -10.10
N LEU A 42 8.99 2.45 -11.11
CA LEU A 42 7.56 2.17 -11.35
C LEU A 42 7.17 0.69 -11.26
N ALA A 43 7.95 -0.23 -11.84
CA ALA A 43 7.63 -1.65 -11.85
C ALA A 43 7.72 -2.29 -10.45
N LYS A 44 8.73 -1.93 -9.66
CA LYS A 44 8.89 -2.43 -8.29
C LYS A 44 7.82 -1.85 -7.37
N ASP A 45 7.53 -0.56 -7.52
CA ASP A 45 6.47 0.09 -6.76
C ASP A 45 5.10 -0.50 -7.10
N PHE A 46 4.83 -0.80 -8.37
CA PHE A 46 3.58 -1.44 -8.79
C PHE A 46 3.43 -2.85 -8.19
N ALA A 47 4.46 -3.69 -8.27
CA ALA A 47 4.44 -5.04 -7.69
C ALA A 47 4.21 -5.00 -6.16
N ARG A 48 4.76 -3.99 -5.50
CA ARG A 48 4.58 -3.75 -4.06
C ARG A 48 3.15 -3.32 -3.73
N ILE A 49 2.59 -2.38 -4.49
CA ILE A 49 1.21 -1.90 -4.31
C ILE A 49 0.22 -3.03 -4.61
N GLN A 50 0.47 -3.86 -5.64
CA GLN A 50 -0.34 -5.04 -5.94
C GLN A 50 -0.39 -6.01 -4.76
N LYS A 51 0.76 -6.35 -4.16
CA LYS A 51 0.80 -7.21 -2.96
C LYS A 51 -0.01 -6.66 -1.79
N ILE A 52 -0.01 -5.33 -1.61
CA ILE A 52 -0.83 -4.68 -0.59
C ILE A 52 -2.32 -4.78 -0.96
N ALA A 53 -2.69 -4.55 -2.22
CA ALA A 53 -4.05 -4.69 -2.72
C ALA A 53 -4.59 -6.11 -2.48
N ASP A 54 -3.80 -7.12 -2.86
CA ASP A 54 -4.12 -8.54 -2.73
C ASP A 54 -4.31 -8.92 -1.26
N TYR A 55 -3.40 -8.50 -0.38
CA TYR A 55 -3.49 -8.74 1.06
C TYR A 55 -4.70 -8.06 1.70
N MET A 56 -5.09 -6.90 1.17
CA MET A 56 -6.25 -6.17 1.64
C MET A 56 -7.57 -6.71 1.07
N GLY A 57 -7.51 -7.42 -0.05
CA GLY A 57 -8.67 -7.92 -0.80
C GLY A 57 -9.41 -6.83 -1.55
N VAL A 58 -8.67 -5.86 -2.10
CA VAL A 58 -9.21 -4.72 -2.86
C VAL A 58 -8.57 -4.65 -4.24
N ASP A 59 -9.25 -4.01 -5.20
CA ASP A 59 -8.63 -3.76 -6.50
C ASP A 59 -7.51 -2.72 -6.35
N ILE A 60 -6.42 -2.92 -7.08
CA ILE A 60 -5.33 -1.96 -7.13
C ILE A 60 -5.81 -0.58 -7.63
N ARG A 61 -6.84 -0.54 -8.49
CA ARG A 61 -7.49 0.68 -8.98
C ARG A 61 -8.21 1.48 -7.89
N ASP A 62 -8.67 0.79 -6.84
CA ASP A 62 -9.33 1.42 -5.70
C ASP A 62 -8.33 2.07 -4.75
N ILE A 63 -7.07 1.64 -4.82
CA ILE A 63 -6.00 2.19 -3.99
C ILE A 63 -5.01 3.06 -4.74
N ILE A 64 -4.92 3.04 -6.07
CA ILE A 64 -4.08 3.94 -6.87
C ILE A 64 -4.88 5.21 -7.24
N ASP A 65 -4.22 6.36 -7.19
CA ASP A 65 -4.75 7.66 -7.64
C ASP A 65 -4.18 8.02 -9.01
#